data_AF-A0A428VXK1-F1
#
_entry.id   AF-A0A428VXK1-F1
#
_cell.length_a   1.000
_cell.length_b   1.000
_cell.length_c   1.000
_cell.angle_alpha   90.00
_cell.angle_beta   90.00
_cell.angle_gamma   90.00
#
_symmetry.space_group_name_H-M   'P 1'
#
loop_
_entity.id
_entity.type
_entity.pdbx_description
1 polymer ?
#
loop_
_entity_poly.entity_id
_entity_poly.type
_entity_poly.pdbx_seq_one_letter_code
_entity_poly.pdbx_strand_id
1 'polypeptide(L)'
;HVTQVATQLPGKIYAWDVVNEAFADGGGGGRRDSNLQRTGNDWIEAAFRAARAADPAAKLCYNDYNTDGVNAKSTGIYNMVRDFKSRGVPIDCVGFQSHLGTGIDSTYQANLQRFADLGVDVQITELDIAQGGNQANIYSTVTRACLAVTRCTGITVWGIRDSDSWRTGENPLLFDGSGNKKAAYTSVLNALNSGGTTNPPTTPPTSGTCTAAITPGTVWGDRYNTSVTVTGASAWTAVVVITAP
;
A
#
# COMPACT_ATOMS: atom_id res chain seq x y z
N HIS A 1 -3.68 5.68 28.53
CA HIS A 1 -4.50 6.00 27.34
C HIS A 1 -4.72 4.79 26.45
N VAL A 2 -3.68 4.25 25.77
CA VAL A 2 -3.79 3.08 24.85
C VAL A 2 -4.64 1.95 25.42
N THR A 3 -4.28 1.42 26.60
CA THR A 3 -5.03 0.34 27.25
C THR A 3 -6.49 0.67 27.51
N GLN A 4 -6.79 1.91 27.90
CA GLN A 4 -8.16 2.32 28.23
C GLN A 4 -9.04 2.35 26.98
N VAL A 5 -8.52 2.85 25.86
CA VAL A 5 -9.27 2.90 24.59
C VAL A 5 -9.43 1.49 24.01
N ALA A 6 -8.34 0.74 23.92
CA ALA A 6 -8.37 -0.59 23.30
C ALA A 6 -9.26 -1.59 24.07
N THR A 7 -9.31 -1.52 25.41
CA THR A 7 -10.17 -2.41 26.22
C THR A 7 -11.65 -2.08 26.15
N GLN A 8 -12.06 -0.91 25.62
CA GLN A 8 -13.47 -0.55 25.47
C GLN A 8 -14.12 -1.18 24.23
N LEU A 9 -13.35 -1.70 23.29
CA LEU A 9 -13.83 -2.22 22.01
C LEU A 9 -13.38 -3.67 21.72
N PRO A 10 -13.43 -4.59 22.71
CA PRO A 10 -12.83 -5.91 22.58
C PRO A 10 -13.49 -6.70 21.45
N GLY A 11 -12.67 -7.20 20.52
CA GLY A 11 -13.11 -8.02 19.38
C GLY A 11 -13.95 -7.29 18.34
N LYS A 12 -14.14 -5.96 18.45
CA LYS A 12 -14.87 -5.15 17.47
C LYS A 12 -13.97 -4.52 16.42
N ILE A 13 -12.67 -4.46 16.69
CA ILE A 13 -11.71 -3.74 15.87
C ILE A 13 -10.87 -4.74 15.08
N TYR A 14 -10.92 -4.58 13.75
CA TYR A 14 -10.07 -5.35 12.85
C TYR A 14 -8.61 -4.92 12.95
N ALA A 15 -8.37 -3.60 12.91
CA ALA A 15 -7.03 -3.01 12.95
C ALA A 15 -7.02 -1.68 13.70
N TRP A 16 -5.92 -1.39 14.39
CA TRP A 16 -5.62 -0.12 15.03
C TRP A 16 -4.40 0.52 14.39
N ASP A 17 -4.49 1.80 14.03
CA ASP A 17 -3.32 2.65 13.86
C ASP A 17 -2.81 3.04 15.25
N VAL A 18 -1.92 2.22 15.80
CA VAL A 18 -1.42 2.37 17.18
C VAL A 18 -0.60 3.65 17.31
N VAL A 19 0.20 3.94 16.29
CA VAL A 19 1.00 5.16 16.18
C VAL A 19 0.84 5.73 14.78
N ASN A 20 0.55 7.02 14.72
CA ASN A 20 0.39 7.78 13.49
C ASN A 20 1.48 8.86 13.37
N GLU A 21 2.11 8.99 12.20
CA GLU A 21 2.96 10.12 11.80
C GLU A 21 4.16 10.46 12.72
N ALA A 22 4.80 9.43 13.28
CA ALA A 22 5.94 9.60 14.18
C ALA A 22 7.27 9.91 13.47
N PHE A 23 7.33 9.89 12.14
CA PHE A 23 8.53 10.27 11.38
C PHE A 23 8.40 11.67 10.77
N ALA A 24 9.52 12.38 10.75
CA ALA A 24 9.62 13.71 10.17
C ALA A 24 9.64 13.62 8.64
N ASP A 25 9.10 14.66 8.00
CA ASP A 25 9.29 14.86 6.56
C ASP A 25 10.75 15.28 6.26
N GLY A 26 11.15 15.13 4.99
CA GLY A 26 12.48 15.49 4.51
C GLY A 26 13.46 14.31 4.40
N GLY A 27 14.74 14.62 4.22
CA GLY A 27 15.78 13.65 3.83
C GLY A 27 16.41 12.83 4.97
N GLY A 28 16.04 13.09 6.23
CA GLY A 28 16.75 12.52 7.39
C GLY A 28 16.25 11.14 7.85
N GLY A 29 15.01 10.74 7.52
CA GLY A 29 14.42 9.49 8.01
C GLY A 29 14.28 9.40 9.54
N GLY A 30 14.32 10.55 10.22
CA GLY A 30 14.29 10.67 11.67
C GLY A 30 12.88 10.79 12.25
N ARG A 31 12.79 10.72 13.58
CA ARG A 31 11.54 10.92 14.31
C ARG A 31 11.07 12.37 14.25
N ARG A 32 9.76 12.58 14.18
CA ARG A 32 9.13 13.90 14.33
C ARG A 32 9.25 14.34 15.79
N ASP A 33 9.66 15.60 16.01
CA ASP A 33 9.61 16.18 17.36
C ASP A 33 8.15 16.27 17.85
N SER A 34 7.91 15.75 19.04
CA SER A 34 6.60 15.73 19.69
C SER A 34 6.80 15.58 21.20
N ASN A 35 5.76 15.88 21.98
CA ASN A 35 5.76 15.60 23.41
C ASN A 35 6.06 14.12 23.73
N LEU A 36 5.58 13.18 22.91
CA LEU A 36 5.87 11.76 23.05
C LEU A 36 7.32 11.44 22.67
N GLN A 37 7.81 11.98 21.55
CA GLN A 37 9.19 11.73 21.12
C GLN A 37 10.22 12.29 22.12
N ARG A 38 9.88 13.35 22.86
CA ARG A 38 10.73 13.91 23.92
C ARG A 38 10.82 13.02 25.17
N THR A 39 10.00 11.98 25.31
CA THR A 39 10.12 11.03 26.43
C THR A 39 11.17 9.95 26.18
N GLY A 40 11.66 9.77 24.96
CA GLY A 40 12.61 8.72 24.58
C GLY A 40 12.29 8.11 23.22
N ASN A 41 13.10 7.15 22.76
CA ASN A 41 12.88 6.45 21.48
C ASN A 41 12.00 5.19 21.62
N ASP A 42 11.71 4.78 22.85
CA ASP A 42 10.99 3.56 23.20
C ASP A 42 9.47 3.71 23.21
N TRP A 43 8.93 4.94 23.17
CA TRP A 43 7.50 5.21 23.32
C TRP A 43 6.61 4.49 22.30
N ILE A 44 7.10 4.31 21.07
CA ILE A 44 6.36 3.62 20.01
C ILE A 44 6.26 2.13 20.35
N GLU A 45 7.38 1.50 20.72
CA GLU A 45 7.35 0.10 21.17
C GLU A 45 6.44 -0.08 22.39
N ALA A 46 6.52 0.83 23.35
CA ALA A 46 5.65 0.81 24.53
C ALA A 46 4.16 0.88 24.14
N ALA A 47 3.81 1.72 23.15
CA ALA A 47 2.44 1.81 22.63
C ALA A 47 1.98 0.50 21.97
N PHE A 48 2.80 -0.11 21.11
CA PHE A 48 2.48 -1.39 20.48
C PHE A 48 2.33 -2.54 21.49
N ARG A 49 3.22 -2.63 22.49
CA ARG A 49 3.11 -3.64 23.54
C ARG A 49 1.86 -3.44 24.40
N ALA A 50 1.53 -2.19 24.76
CA ALA A 50 0.32 -1.87 25.49
C ALA A 50 -0.95 -2.18 24.68
N ALA A 51 -0.96 -1.88 23.37
CA ALA A 51 -2.06 -2.20 22.48
C ALA A 51 -2.27 -3.71 22.36
N ARG A 52 -1.19 -4.48 22.17
CA ARG A 52 -1.28 -5.96 22.11
C ARG A 52 -1.80 -6.57 23.40
N ALA A 53 -1.38 -6.06 24.55
CA ALA A 53 -1.87 -6.54 25.85
C ALA A 53 -3.36 -6.24 26.05
N ALA A 54 -3.85 -5.12 25.49
CA ALA A 54 -5.22 -4.68 25.65
C ALA A 54 -6.19 -5.32 24.63
N ASP A 55 -5.74 -5.52 23.39
CA ASP A 55 -6.51 -6.16 22.32
C ASP A 55 -5.63 -7.16 21.54
N PRO A 56 -5.56 -8.42 22.01
CA PRO A 56 -4.76 -9.46 21.36
C PRO A 56 -5.25 -9.87 19.98
N ALA A 57 -6.50 -9.55 19.61
CA ALA A 57 -7.12 -10.00 18.37
C ALA A 57 -6.97 -8.99 17.21
N ALA A 58 -6.90 -7.70 17.51
CA ALA A 58 -6.73 -6.66 16.49
C ALA A 58 -5.34 -6.70 15.83
N LYS A 59 -5.31 -6.33 14.56
CA LYS A 59 -4.08 -5.99 13.85
C LYS A 59 -3.53 -4.66 14.36
N LEU A 60 -2.24 -4.59 14.62
CA LEU A 60 -1.58 -3.38 15.12
C LEU A 60 -0.72 -2.78 14.01
N CYS A 61 -1.14 -1.62 13.52
CA CYS A 61 -0.53 -0.91 12.41
C CYS A 61 0.23 0.34 12.86
N TYR A 62 1.31 0.65 12.13
CA TYR A 62 1.89 1.99 12.10
C TYR A 62 1.40 2.71 10.85
N ASN A 63 0.89 3.94 10.93
CA ASN A 63 0.31 4.68 9.79
C ASN A 63 1.04 6.02 9.56
N ASP A 64 1.26 6.41 8.30
CA ASP A 64 1.95 7.68 7.97
C ASP A 64 1.75 8.12 6.50
N TYR A 65 1.89 9.41 6.24
CA TYR A 65 1.89 10.03 4.90
C TYR A 65 3.30 10.31 4.36
N ASN A 66 3.40 10.69 3.08
CA ASN A 66 4.68 10.90 2.36
C ASN A 66 5.57 9.65 2.37
N THR A 67 4.95 8.49 2.54
CA THR A 67 5.63 7.19 2.61
C THR A 67 5.41 6.38 1.36
N ASP A 68 4.73 6.93 0.35
CA ASP A 68 4.24 6.24 -0.84
C ASP A 68 5.37 5.62 -1.68
N GLY A 69 6.46 6.35 -1.86
CA GLY A 69 7.67 5.89 -2.55
C GLY A 69 8.81 5.50 -1.61
N VAL A 70 9.88 4.94 -2.18
CA VAL A 70 11.14 4.71 -1.49
C VAL A 70 11.86 6.04 -1.31
N ASN A 71 11.84 6.54 -0.07
CA ASN A 71 12.49 7.79 0.32
C ASN A 71 13.08 7.65 1.74
N ALA A 72 13.65 8.74 2.27
CA ALA A 72 14.27 8.73 3.59
C ALA A 72 13.27 8.42 4.72
N LYS A 73 12.06 8.99 4.67
CA LYS A 73 11.00 8.78 5.67
C LYS A 73 10.53 7.33 5.67
N SER A 74 10.13 6.81 4.50
CA SER A 74 9.70 5.41 4.38
C SER A 74 10.83 4.43 4.72
N THR A 75 12.10 4.79 4.48
CA THR A 75 13.25 3.98 4.91
C THR A 75 13.48 4.02 6.42
N GLY A 76 13.25 5.15 7.09
CA GLY A 76 13.25 5.25 8.55
C GLY A 76 12.20 4.33 9.17
N ILE A 77 10.98 4.35 8.62
CA ILE A 77 9.89 3.47 9.06
C ILE A 77 10.23 2.01 8.79
N TYR A 78 10.75 1.67 7.59
CA TYR A 78 11.19 0.32 7.26
C TYR A 78 12.21 -0.22 8.27
N ASN A 79 13.19 0.60 8.65
CA ASN A 79 14.20 0.20 9.64
C ASN A 79 13.59 -0.04 11.03
N MET A 80 12.61 0.78 11.45
CA MET A 80 11.87 0.56 12.69
C MET A 80 11.09 -0.76 12.64
N VAL A 81 10.35 -1.01 11.56
CA VAL A 81 9.57 -2.25 11.40
C VAL A 81 10.50 -3.46 11.45
N ARG A 82 11.63 -3.43 10.73
CA ARG A 82 12.63 -4.50 10.73
C ARG A 82 13.18 -4.77 12.14
N ASP A 83 13.53 -3.72 12.90
CA ASP A 83 13.98 -3.83 14.28
C ASP A 83 12.90 -4.41 15.21
N PHE A 84 11.66 -3.95 15.06
CA PHE A 84 10.53 -4.46 15.84
C PHE A 84 10.29 -5.94 15.58
N LYS A 85 10.32 -6.36 14.31
CA LYS A 85 10.19 -7.77 13.93
C LYS A 85 11.34 -8.62 14.48
N SER A 86 12.59 -8.12 14.48
CA SER A 86 13.73 -8.89 15.02
C SER A 86 13.70 -9.05 16.54
N ARG A 87 13.08 -8.11 17.27
CA ARG A 87 12.96 -8.12 18.73
C ARG A 87 11.60 -8.59 19.26
N GLY A 88 10.70 -9.04 18.38
CA GLY A 88 9.38 -9.53 18.78
C GLY A 88 8.45 -8.44 19.34
N VAL A 89 8.57 -7.21 18.88
CA VAL A 89 7.59 -6.14 19.14
C VAL A 89 6.35 -6.42 18.27
N PRO A 90 5.12 -6.34 18.82
CA PRO A 90 3.92 -6.78 18.12
C PRO A 90 3.46 -5.73 17.08
N ILE A 91 4.07 -5.74 15.90
CA ILE A 91 3.63 -4.96 14.74
C ILE A 91 3.17 -5.92 13.64
N ASP A 92 1.93 -5.72 13.20
CA ASP A 92 1.29 -6.59 12.20
C ASP A 92 1.22 -5.94 10.83
N CYS A 93 1.17 -4.60 10.77
CA CYS A 93 0.92 -3.88 9.53
C CYS A 93 1.60 -2.51 9.46
N VAL A 94 1.73 -2.01 8.24
CA VAL A 94 2.05 -0.60 7.94
C VAL A 94 0.97 -0.02 7.03
N GLY A 95 0.36 1.07 7.49
CA GLY A 95 -0.58 1.90 6.75
C GLY A 95 0.16 2.96 5.95
N PHE A 96 -0.20 3.06 4.67
CA PHE A 96 0.22 4.11 3.76
C PHE A 96 -1.00 5.01 3.54
N GLN A 97 -0.97 6.23 4.10
CA GLN A 97 -2.10 7.15 3.98
C GLN A 97 -2.41 7.43 2.50
N SER A 98 -1.38 7.65 1.68
CA SER A 98 -1.52 7.85 0.24
C SER A 98 -2.43 9.01 -0.15
N HIS A 99 -2.20 10.16 0.50
CA HIS A 99 -2.65 11.47 0.04
C HIS A 99 -1.79 11.92 -1.14
N LEU A 100 -2.19 11.58 -2.36
CA LEU A 100 -1.39 11.86 -3.56
C LEU A 100 -1.80 13.19 -4.21
N GLY A 101 -0.84 13.79 -4.91
CA GLY A 101 -1.08 14.91 -5.82
C GLY A 101 -1.56 14.43 -7.19
N THR A 102 -1.16 15.14 -8.25
CA THR A 102 -1.46 14.77 -9.63
C THR A 102 -0.48 13.75 -10.22
N GLY A 103 0.32 13.09 -9.37
CA GLY A 103 1.35 12.12 -9.75
C GLY A 103 1.49 11.02 -8.72
N ILE A 104 2.20 9.96 -9.10
CA ILE A 104 2.52 8.81 -8.25
C ILE A 104 4.00 8.50 -8.37
N ASP A 105 4.62 8.13 -7.25
CA ASP A 105 6.01 7.70 -7.25
C ASP A 105 6.17 6.39 -8.02
N SER A 106 7.19 6.28 -8.88
CA SER A 106 7.44 5.09 -9.69
C SER A 106 7.78 3.85 -8.86
N THR A 107 8.21 4.05 -7.61
CA THR A 107 8.56 2.99 -6.67
C THR A 107 7.41 2.58 -5.75
N TYR A 108 6.18 3.11 -5.94
CA TYR A 108 5.04 2.86 -5.05
C TYR A 108 4.82 1.38 -4.71
N GLN A 109 4.66 0.52 -5.72
CA GLN A 109 4.49 -0.92 -5.51
C GLN A 109 5.72 -1.58 -4.87
N ALA A 110 6.93 -1.23 -5.31
CA ALA A 110 8.16 -1.79 -4.77
C ALA A 110 8.34 -1.43 -3.29
N ASN A 111 7.90 -0.22 -2.92
CA ASN A 111 7.90 0.25 -1.57
C ASN A 111 6.89 -0.51 -0.70
N LEU A 112 5.65 -0.76 -1.18
CA LEU A 112 4.73 -1.68 -0.50
C LEU A 112 5.34 -3.07 -0.30
N GLN A 113 5.95 -3.61 -1.36
CA GLN A 113 6.55 -4.95 -1.35
C GLN A 113 7.65 -5.10 -0.30
N ARG A 114 8.56 -4.14 -0.15
CA ARG A 114 9.64 -4.28 0.84
C ARG A 114 9.11 -4.35 2.28
N PHE A 115 8.00 -3.69 2.60
CA PHE A 115 7.38 -3.86 3.92
C PHE A 115 6.72 -5.24 4.05
N ALA A 116 6.02 -5.71 3.01
CA ALA A 116 5.49 -7.06 2.96
C ALA A 116 6.59 -8.13 3.16
N ASP A 117 7.79 -7.92 2.62
CA ASP A 117 8.94 -8.82 2.75
C ASP A 117 9.49 -8.90 4.18
N LEU A 118 9.19 -7.91 5.04
CA LEU A 118 9.45 -7.99 6.49
C LEU A 118 8.43 -8.85 7.26
N GLY A 119 7.43 -9.39 6.56
CA GLY A 119 6.38 -10.22 7.15
C GLY A 119 5.34 -9.43 7.93
N VAL A 120 5.10 -8.17 7.54
CA VAL A 120 3.94 -7.38 7.97
C VAL A 120 2.96 -7.21 6.80
N ASP A 121 1.69 -7.02 7.11
CA ASP A 121 0.70 -6.63 6.12
C ASP A 121 0.89 -5.15 5.73
N VAL A 122 0.45 -4.77 4.53
CA VAL A 122 0.39 -3.37 4.12
C VAL A 122 -1.06 -2.98 3.85
N GLN A 123 -1.41 -1.73 4.15
CA GLN A 123 -2.76 -1.20 3.93
C GLN A 123 -2.65 0.19 3.32
N ILE A 124 -3.50 0.47 2.33
CA ILE A 124 -3.68 1.83 1.82
C ILE A 124 -4.85 2.41 2.60
N THR A 125 -4.58 3.35 3.49
CA THR A 125 -5.47 3.67 4.62
C THR A 125 -6.32 4.92 4.39
N GLU A 126 -5.83 5.89 3.63
CA GLU A 126 -6.45 7.22 3.50
C GLU A 126 -6.39 7.75 2.06
N LEU A 127 -6.59 6.87 1.09
CA LEU A 127 -6.37 7.19 -0.33
C LEU A 127 -7.24 8.37 -0.77
N ASP A 128 -6.60 9.43 -1.22
CA ASP A 128 -7.20 10.52 -1.96
C ASP A 128 -6.16 11.09 -2.95
N ILE A 129 -6.62 11.57 -4.11
CA ILE A 129 -5.72 11.94 -5.21
C ILE A 129 -6.20 13.26 -5.79
N ALA A 130 -5.42 14.33 -5.68
CA ALA A 130 -5.77 15.65 -6.22
C ALA A 130 -6.25 15.57 -7.68
N GLN A 131 -7.32 16.30 -8.01
CA GLN A 131 -7.86 16.32 -9.36
C GLN A 131 -6.85 16.87 -10.37
N GLY A 132 -6.66 16.13 -11.45
CA GLY A 132 -5.84 16.49 -12.59
C GLY A 132 -6.13 15.55 -13.76
N GLY A 133 -5.51 15.78 -14.93
CA GLY A 133 -5.78 15.01 -16.15
C GLY A 133 -5.53 13.49 -16.04
N ASN A 134 -4.81 13.05 -15.00
CA ASN A 134 -4.40 11.66 -14.80
C ASN A 134 -5.04 10.98 -13.55
N GLN A 135 -5.97 11.64 -12.84
CA GLN A 135 -6.49 11.17 -11.54
C GLN A 135 -7.02 9.73 -11.59
N ALA A 136 -7.85 9.40 -12.59
CA ALA A 136 -8.43 8.06 -12.72
C ALA A 136 -7.37 6.96 -12.92
N ASN A 137 -6.32 7.25 -13.69
CA ASN A 137 -5.23 6.32 -13.93
C ASN A 137 -4.34 6.14 -12.68
N ILE A 138 -4.16 7.20 -11.87
CA ILE A 138 -3.45 7.07 -10.59
C ILE A 138 -4.24 6.16 -9.64
N TYR A 139 -5.55 6.36 -9.49
CA TYR A 139 -6.43 5.46 -8.72
C TYR A 139 -6.31 3.99 -9.17
N SER A 140 -6.33 3.75 -10.49
CA SER A 140 -6.15 2.41 -11.05
C SER A 140 -4.75 1.83 -10.75
N THR A 141 -3.72 2.66 -10.82
CA THR A 141 -2.32 2.25 -10.57
C THR A 141 -2.13 1.87 -9.10
N VAL A 142 -2.63 2.68 -8.17
CA VAL A 142 -2.62 2.37 -6.73
C VAL A 142 -3.37 1.06 -6.45
N THR A 143 -4.55 0.89 -7.06
CA THR A 143 -5.36 -0.33 -6.90
C THR A 143 -4.60 -1.57 -7.38
N ARG A 144 -4.00 -1.51 -8.57
CA ARG A 144 -3.18 -2.61 -9.11
C ARG A 144 -1.93 -2.87 -8.29
N ALA A 145 -1.28 -1.84 -7.77
CA ALA A 145 -0.11 -2.00 -6.91
C ALA A 145 -0.45 -2.78 -5.63
N CYS A 146 -1.59 -2.49 -5.00
CA CYS A 146 -2.07 -3.27 -3.86
C CYS A 146 -2.38 -4.72 -4.25
N LEU A 147 -3.14 -4.93 -5.33
CA LEU A 147 -3.47 -6.29 -5.82
C LEU A 147 -2.23 -7.13 -6.17
N ALA A 148 -1.13 -6.49 -6.58
CA ALA A 148 0.12 -7.15 -6.93
C ALA A 148 0.97 -7.57 -5.70
N VAL A 149 0.67 -7.04 -4.51
CA VAL A 149 1.38 -7.36 -3.26
C VAL A 149 0.49 -8.26 -2.41
N THR A 150 0.83 -9.54 -2.27
CA THR A 150 0.00 -10.55 -1.58
C THR A 150 -0.41 -10.17 -0.15
N ARG A 151 0.44 -9.38 0.53
CA ARG A 151 0.17 -8.88 1.89
C ARG A 151 -0.49 -7.50 1.93
N CYS A 152 -0.90 -6.94 0.79
CA CYS A 152 -1.75 -5.77 0.78
C CYS A 152 -3.19 -6.19 1.12
N THR A 153 -3.66 -5.78 2.29
CA THR A 153 -4.90 -6.31 2.88
C THR A 153 -6.10 -5.37 2.76
N GLY A 154 -5.94 -4.20 2.15
CA GLY A 154 -7.05 -3.29 1.95
C GLY A 154 -6.67 -1.95 1.32
N ILE A 155 -7.69 -1.32 0.75
CA ILE A 155 -7.68 0.06 0.27
C ILE A 155 -8.89 0.77 0.89
N THR A 156 -8.63 1.85 1.62
CA THR A 156 -9.63 2.75 2.17
C THR A 156 -9.45 4.13 1.54
N VAL A 157 -10.52 4.70 1.02
CA VAL A 157 -10.54 6.05 0.43
C VAL A 157 -10.97 7.04 1.50
N TRP A 158 -10.29 8.19 1.60
CA TRP A 158 -10.48 9.16 2.69
C TRP A 158 -11.67 10.12 2.48
N GLY A 159 -12.83 9.52 2.30
CA GLY A 159 -14.11 10.22 2.10
C GLY A 159 -14.96 9.58 1.02
N ILE A 160 -16.15 10.14 0.81
CA ILE A 160 -17.12 9.65 -0.17
C ILE A 160 -17.23 10.60 -1.36
N ARG A 161 -17.82 11.79 -1.16
CA ARG A 161 -18.00 12.80 -2.21
C ARG A 161 -16.91 13.84 -2.12
N ASP A 162 -16.52 14.42 -3.25
CA ASP A 162 -15.57 15.52 -3.30
C ASP A 162 -15.91 16.69 -2.34
N SER A 163 -17.20 16.94 -2.10
CA SER A 163 -17.68 17.95 -1.15
C SER A 163 -17.44 17.62 0.34
N ASP A 164 -17.21 16.35 0.67
CA ASP A 164 -16.98 15.86 2.03
C ASP A 164 -15.48 15.74 2.35
N SER A 165 -14.61 16.00 1.38
CA SER A 165 -13.16 15.86 1.53
C SER A 165 -12.55 16.93 2.43
N TRP A 166 -11.58 16.53 3.25
CA TRP A 166 -10.71 17.46 3.99
C TRP A 166 -9.85 18.35 3.08
N ARG A 167 -9.55 17.89 1.86
CA ARG A 167 -8.80 18.62 0.81
C ARG A 167 -9.74 19.45 -0.05
N THR A 168 -10.27 20.51 0.55
CA THR A 168 -11.26 21.40 -0.08
C THR A 168 -10.73 21.97 -1.40
N GLY A 169 -11.53 21.86 -2.46
CA GLY A 169 -11.19 22.37 -3.79
C GLY A 169 -10.33 21.44 -4.66
N GLU A 170 -9.85 20.32 -4.12
CA GLU A 170 -9.01 19.38 -4.88
C GLU A 170 -9.81 18.28 -5.59
N ASN A 171 -11.11 18.15 -5.31
CA ASN A 171 -11.99 17.10 -5.84
C ASN A 171 -11.31 15.70 -5.89
N PRO A 172 -10.82 15.17 -4.74
CA PRO A 172 -9.84 14.10 -4.79
C PRO A 172 -10.42 12.68 -4.69
N LEU A 173 -11.74 12.55 -4.57
CA LEU A 173 -12.43 11.30 -4.22
C LEU A 173 -13.06 10.60 -5.43
N LEU A 174 -13.76 9.50 -5.19
CA LEU A 174 -14.36 8.66 -6.24
C LEU A 174 -15.69 9.20 -6.77
N PHE A 175 -16.38 10.04 -6.00
CA PHE A 175 -17.67 10.62 -6.35
C PHE A 175 -17.60 12.15 -6.37
N ASP A 176 -18.31 12.78 -7.30
CA ASP A 176 -18.41 14.24 -7.37
C ASP A 176 -19.25 14.80 -6.20
N GLY A 177 -19.34 16.13 -6.09
CA GLY A 177 -20.12 16.79 -5.02
C GLY A 177 -21.63 16.47 -5.03
N SER A 178 -22.17 15.97 -6.16
CA SER A 178 -23.56 15.52 -6.27
C SER A 178 -23.71 14.02 -5.99
N GLY A 179 -22.62 13.31 -5.72
CA GLY A 179 -22.60 11.86 -5.49
C GLY A 179 -22.55 11.01 -6.77
N ASN A 180 -22.34 11.60 -7.95
CA ASN A 180 -22.18 10.83 -9.17
C ASN A 180 -20.79 10.18 -9.23
N LYS A 181 -20.72 8.99 -9.82
CA LYS A 181 -19.47 8.26 -10.03
C LYS A 181 -18.55 9.04 -10.98
N LYS A 182 -17.31 9.27 -10.59
CA LYS A 182 -16.28 9.87 -11.46
C LYS A 182 -15.59 8.79 -12.31
N ALA A 183 -14.76 9.24 -13.25
CA ALA A 183 -13.83 8.35 -13.97
C ALA A 183 -12.93 7.57 -13.00
N ALA A 184 -12.55 8.17 -11.87
CA ALA A 184 -11.81 7.53 -10.79
C ALA A 184 -12.53 6.31 -10.19
N TYR A 185 -13.83 6.41 -9.91
CA TYR A 185 -14.63 5.26 -9.46
C TYR A 185 -14.56 4.11 -10.46
N THR A 186 -14.78 4.44 -11.73
CA THR A 186 -14.84 3.44 -12.80
C THR A 186 -13.49 2.75 -12.99
N SER A 187 -12.38 3.48 -12.86
CA SER A 187 -11.05 2.91 -13.02
C SER A 187 -10.64 2.00 -11.85
N VAL A 188 -11.05 2.30 -10.62
CA VAL A 188 -10.90 1.39 -9.47
C VAL A 188 -11.72 0.13 -9.68
N LEU A 189 -13.00 0.25 -10.04
CA LEU A 189 -13.87 -0.89 -10.29
C LEU A 189 -13.30 -1.81 -11.38
N ASN A 190 -12.83 -1.22 -12.49
CA ASN A 190 -12.20 -1.99 -13.58
C ASN A 190 -10.93 -2.69 -13.11
N ALA A 191 -10.07 -2.03 -12.32
CA ALA A 191 -8.87 -2.64 -11.77
C ALA A 191 -9.20 -3.83 -10.86
N LEU A 192 -10.17 -3.68 -9.95
CA LEU A 192 -10.63 -4.75 -9.06
C LEU A 192 -11.24 -5.92 -9.85
N ASN A 193 -12.08 -5.64 -10.84
CA ASN A 193 -12.70 -6.67 -11.69
C ASN A 193 -11.65 -7.38 -12.55
N SER A 194 -10.61 -6.67 -13.03
CA SER A 194 -9.49 -7.29 -13.75
C SER A 194 -8.59 -8.14 -12.84
N GLY A 195 -8.51 -7.77 -11.56
CA GLY A 195 -7.86 -8.56 -10.51
C GLY A 195 -8.52 -9.92 -10.30
N GLY A 196 -9.77 -10.10 -10.77
CA GLY A 196 -10.35 -11.40 -11.06
C GLY A 196 -10.11 -11.78 -12.52
N THR A 197 -9.17 -12.68 -12.79
CA THR A 197 -9.03 -13.40 -14.08
C THR A 197 -8.54 -12.64 -15.33
N THR A 198 -7.85 -11.50 -15.26
CA THR A 198 -7.17 -11.01 -16.47
C THR A 198 -5.73 -11.52 -16.58
N ASN A 199 -5.51 -12.35 -17.60
CA ASN A 199 -4.19 -12.61 -18.17
C ASN A 199 -3.40 -11.30 -18.35
N PRO A 200 -2.08 -11.30 -18.13
CA PRO A 200 -1.23 -10.15 -18.42
C PRO A 200 -1.44 -9.64 -19.85
N PRO A 201 -1.25 -8.33 -20.13
CA PRO A 201 -1.40 -7.78 -21.46
C PRO A 201 -0.56 -8.56 -22.48
N THR A 202 -1.20 -9.10 -23.52
CA THR A 202 -0.54 -9.81 -24.62
C THR A 202 0.18 -8.87 -25.61
N THR A 203 0.12 -7.56 -25.37
CA THR A 203 0.70 -6.54 -26.25
C THR A 203 1.88 -5.87 -25.54
N PRO A 204 3.13 -6.08 -26.02
CA PRO A 204 4.31 -5.42 -25.48
C PRO A 204 4.22 -3.90 -25.58
N PRO A 205 4.79 -3.14 -24.63
CA PRO A 205 4.92 -1.69 -24.77
C PRO A 205 5.77 -1.36 -26.01
N THR A 206 5.28 -0.47 -26.86
CA THR A 206 5.91 -0.07 -28.13
C THR A 206 7.15 0.83 -27.99
N SER A 207 7.70 0.99 -26.77
CA SER A 207 8.91 1.78 -26.54
C SER A 207 9.77 1.19 -25.43
N GLY A 208 10.76 0.41 -25.83
CA GLY A 208 11.79 -0.20 -24.99
C GLY A 208 12.43 -1.37 -25.73
N THR A 209 13.74 -1.62 -25.54
CA THR A 209 14.47 -2.73 -26.18
C THR A 209 14.19 -4.10 -25.53
N CYS A 210 13.11 -4.22 -24.76
CA CYS A 210 12.73 -5.44 -24.07
C CYS A 210 11.57 -6.12 -24.81
N THR A 211 11.75 -7.38 -25.19
CA THR A 211 10.70 -8.23 -25.74
C THR A 211 10.45 -9.40 -24.79
N ALA A 212 9.18 -9.75 -24.62
CA ALA A 212 8.75 -10.95 -23.92
C ALA A 212 7.86 -11.77 -24.85
N ALA A 213 8.17 -13.06 -25.00
CA ALA A 213 7.40 -14.00 -25.79
C ALA A 213 7.05 -15.21 -24.92
N ILE A 214 5.78 -15.64 -25.02
CA ILE A 214 5.29 -16.86 -24.36
C ILE A 214 5.01 -17.87 -25.47
N THR A 215 5.62 -19.04 -25.36
CA THR A 215 5.34 -20.17 -26.24
C THR A 215 4.56 -21.21 -25.45
N PRO A 216 3.26 -21.40 -25.73
CA PRO A 216 2.47 -22.46 -25.11
C PRO A 216 3.10 -23.82 -25.40
N GLY A 217 3.19 -24.65 -24.37
CA GLY A 217 3.60 -26.05 -24.52
C GLY A 217 2.40 -27.01 -24.47
N THR A 218 2.65 -28.24 -24.04
CA THR A 218 1.64 -29.30 -23.92
C THR A 218 0.82 -29.15 -22.64
N VAL A 219 -0.49 -29.41 -22.74
CA VAL A 219 -1.43 -29.47 -21.61
C VAL A 219 -1.76 -30.94 -21.30
N TRP A 220 -1.67 -31.32 -20.03
CA TRP A 220 -2.01 -32.65 -19.50
C TRP A 220 -3.01 -32.51 -18.35
N GLY A 221 -4.29 -32.38 -18.67
CA GLY A 221 -5.34 -32.27 -17.64
C GLY A 221 -5.14 -31.06 -16.73
N ASP A 222 -4.75 -31.32 -15.48
CA ASP A 222 -4.50 -30.31 -14.43
C ASP A 222 -3.11 -29.66 -14.51
N ARG A 223 -2.33 -29.91 -15.58
CA ARG A 223 -0.96 -29.40 -15.73
C ARG A 223 -0.70 -28.89 -17.15
N TYR A 224 0.23 -27.97 -17.27
CA TYR A 224 0.78 -27.55 -18.55
C TYR A 224 2.26 -27.23 -18.42
N ASN A 225 2.97 -27.19 -19.54
CA ASN A 225 4.26 -26.52 -19.61
C ASN A 225 4.18 -25.29 -20.55
N THR A 226 5.03 -24.30 -20.28
CA THR A 226 5.15 -23.10 -21.11
C THR A 226 6.60 -22.66 -21.11
N SER A 227 7.05 -22.09 -22.23
CA SER A 227 8.34 -21.41 -22.31
C SER A 227 8.13 -19.91 -22.32
N VAL A 228 8.92 -19.19 -21.52
CA VAL A 228 8.93 -17.73 -21.50
C VAL A 228 10.32 -17.27 -21.91
N THR A 229 10.40 -16.52 -23.01
CA THR A 229 11.65 -15.92 -23.47
C THR A 229 11.58 -14.42 -23.24
N VAL A 230 12.57 -13.88 -22.53
CA VAL A 230 12.73 -12.44 -22.31
C VAL A 230 14.07 -12.01 -22.88
N THR A 231 14.06 -11.00 -23.75
CA THR A 231 15.28 -10.44 -24.37
C THR A 231 15.33 -8.95 -24.10
N GLY A 232 16.48 -8.43 -23.69
CA GLY A 232 16.67 -7.00 -23.44
C GLY A 232 18.14 -6.56 -23.50
N ALA A 233 18.38 -5.29 -23.85
CA ALA A 233 19.73 -4.74 -24.04
C ALA A 233 20.35 -4.07 -22.78
N SER A 234 19.61 -3.99 -21.68
CA SER A 234 20.01 -3.39 -20.39
C SER A 234 19.58 -4.28 -19.22
N ALA A 235 19.93 -3.93 -17.98
CA ALA A 235 19.47 -4.68 -16.80
C ALA A 235 17.94 -4.62 -16.68
N TRP A 236 17.29 -5.78 -16.60
CA TRP A 236 15.85 -5.91 -16.44
C TRP A 236 15.50 -6.96 -15.38
N THR A 237 14.32 -6.79 -14.77
CA THR A 237 13.67 -7.78 -13.91
C THR A 237 12.46 -8.32 -14.65
N ALA A 238 12.41 -9.62 -14.90
CA ALA A 238 11.23 -10.29 -15.44
C ALA A 238 10.52 -11.02 -14.31
N VAL A 239 9.22 -10.74 -14.13
CA VAL A 239 8.37 -11.48 -13.21
C VAL A 239 7.51 -12.43 -14.04
N VAL A 240 7.74 -13.73 -13.87
CA VAL A 240 6.93 -14.78 -14.52
C VAL A 240 5.93 -15.29 -13.49
N VAL A 241 4.65 -15.03 -13.73
CA VAL A 241 3.56 -15.58 -12.92
C VAL A 241 2.99 -16.79 -13.65
N ILE A 242 3.06 -17.96 -13.01
CA ILE A 242 2.49 -19.22 -13.50
C ILE A 242 1.26 -19.50 -12.64
N THR A 243 0.08 -19.55 -13.25
CA THR A 243 -1.15 -19.97 -12.58
C THR A 243 -1.38 -21.46 -12.79
N ALA A 244 -2.12 -22.14 -11.91
CA ALA A 244 -2.62 -23.47 -12.25
C ALA A 244 -3.62 -23.35 -13.43
N PRO A 245 -3.71 -24.37 -14.32
CA PRO A 245 -4.69 -24.36 -15.40
C PRO A 245 -6.14 -24.37 -14.90
#